data_AF-A0A6P2F7B7-F1
#
_entry.id   AF-A0A6P2F7B7-F1
#
_cell.length_a   1.000
_cell.length_b   1.000
_cell.length_c   1.000
_cell.angle_alpha   90.00
_cell.angle_beta   90.00
_cell.angle_gamma   90.00
#
_symmetry.space_group_name_H-M   'P 1'
#
loop_
_entity.id
_entity.type
_entity.pdbx_description
1 polymer ?
#
loop_
_entity_poly.entity_id
_entity_poly.type
_entity_poly.pdbx_seq_one_letter_code
_entity_poly.pdbx_strand_id
1 'polypeptide(L)'
;MHLTGRRIEDLTSSGVYCTSIQYYPHVFTIVYRCRREGQLLHRDDVETDPAHGELQVFRKGMKRVAVLLGQDRETYVLPLLDKVKLLAINERGVLLTGIEIYPTRGAKGTGPMFPQTWWCELNPKGRTSIADPAEARRREREREAREIADSLLRRPVRRGKYEP
;
A
#
# COMPACT_ATOMS: atom_id res chain seq x y z
N MET A 1 13.57 6.51 -6.51
CA MET A 1 13.90 6.82 -5.09
C MET A 1 15.20 6.12 -4.69
N HIS A 2 16.12 6.73 -3.95
CA HIS A 2 17.23 5.97 -3.34
C HIS A 2 16.68 5.19 -2.13
N LEU A 3 16.00 4.07 -2.40
CA LEU A 3 15.88 3.00 -1.42
C LEU A 3 17.21 2.25 -1.49
N THR A 4 18.21 2.78 -0.79
CA THR A 4 19.47 2.06 -0.58
C THR A 4 19.11 0.68 -0.04
N GLY A 5 19.55 -0.37 -0.74
CA GLY A 5 19.26 -1.77 -0.46
C GLY A 5 19.80 -2.23 0.89
N ARG A 6 19.18 -1.77 1.97
CA ARG A 6 19.29 -2.40 3.28
C ARG A 6 18.21 -3.48 3.36
N ARG A 7 18.66 -4.69 3.65
CA ARG A 7 17.81 -5.84 3.96
C ARG A 7 16.76 -5.41 4.99
N ILE A 8 15.54 -5.92 4.83
CA ILE A 8 14.40 -5.75 5.76
C ILE A 8 14.73 -6.28 7.18
N GLU A 9 15.87 -6.98 7.35
CA GLU A 9 16.28 -7.64 8.58
C GLU A 9 17.12 -6.76 9.53
N ASP A 10 17.61 -5.58 9.11
CA ASP A 10 18.53 -4.75 9.93
C ASP A 10 17.86 -3.60 10.70
N LEU A 11 16.53 -3.59 10.85
CA LEU A 11 15.80 -2.50 11.54
C LEU A 11 15.44 -2.83 13.01
N THR A 12 16.27 -3.61 13.70
CA THR A 12 16.19 -3.75 15.16
C THR A 12 17.27 -2.89 15.81
N SER A 13 16.89 -1.72 16.32
CA SER A 13 17.33 -1.21 17.63
C SER A 13 17.17 0.32 17.72
N SER A 14 15.92 0.77 17.84
CA SER A 14 15.60 2.00 18.56
C SER A 14 14.11 1.97 18.86
N GLY A 15 13.78 1.49 20.07
CA GLY A 15 12.42 1.45 20.58
C GLY A 15 11.88 2.87 20.77
N VAL A 16 11.36 3.46 19.69
CA VAL A 16 10.55 4.67 19.77
C VAL A 16 9.14 4.24 20.11
N TYR A 17 8.85 4.18 21.42
CA TYR A 17 7.49 4.08 21.92
C TYR A 17 6.77 5.39 21.62
N CYS A 18 6.27 5.54 20.39
CA CYS A 18 5.41 6.66 20.01
C CYS A 18 4.06 6.46 20.71
N THR A 19 3.94 6.92 21.96
CA THR A 19 2.75 6.76 22.82
C THR A 19 1.72 7.87 22.66
N SER A 20 2.08 9.02 22.07
CA SER A 20 1.18 10.15 21.82
C SER A 20 1.22 10.62 20.35
N ILE A 21 0.55 9.90 19.45
CA ILE A 21 -0.01 10.54 18.25
C ILE A 21 -1.31 11.19 18.71
N GLN A 22 -1.20 12.29 19.46
CA GLN A 22 -2.34 13.14 19.80
C GLN A 22 -2.26 14.35 18.88
N TYR A 23 -3.18 14.38 17.91
CA TYR A 23 -3.49 15.52 17.04
C TYR A 23 -2.31 16.07 16.24
N TYR A 24 -1.90 15.36 15.20
CA TYR A 24 -1.18 16.04 14.12
C TYR A 24 -2.20 16.90 13.34
N PRO A 25 -1.86 18.16 12.99
CA PRO A 25 -2.63 18.91 12.01
C PRO A 25 -2.74 18.08 10.73
N HIS A 26 -3.92 18.06 10.13
CA HIS A 26 -4.26 17.37 8.88
C HIS A 26 -3.09 17.34 7.87
N VAL A 27 -2.37 16.21 7.81
CA VAL A 27 -1.18 16.08 6.95
C VAL A 27 -1.60 15.46 5.63
N PHE A 28 -1.52 16.25 4.55
CA PHE A 28 -1.62 15.71 3.21
C PHE A 28 -0.43 14.79 2.95
N THR A 29 -0.73 13.53 2.63
CA THR A 29 0.22 12.43 2.62
C THR A 29 0.08 11.66 1.30
N ILE A 30 1.23 11.24 0.75
CA ILE A 30 1.26 10.24 -0.32
C ILE A 30 1.46 8.88 0.32
N VAL A 31 0.54 7.96 0.08
CA VAL A 31 0.57 6.59 0.62
C VAL A 31 0.84 5.60 -0.48
N TYR A 32 1.93 4.85 -0.32
CA TYR A 32 2.31 3.75 -1.18
C TYR A 32 1.97 2.43 -0.48
N ARG A 33 1.12 1.61 -1.11
CA ARG A 33 0.77 0.28 -0.60
C ARG A 33 1.85 -0.71 -0.98
N CYS A 34 2.51 -1.32 0.00
CA CYS A 34 3.57 -2.29 -0.26
C CYS A 34 3.03 -3.70 -0.49
N ARG A 35 1.74 -3.95 -0.19
CA ARG A 35 1.07 -5.23 -0.44
C ARG A 35 -0.24 -5.05 -1.20
N ARG A 36 -0.67 -6.09 -1.91
CA ARG A 36 -2.02 -6.23 -2.46
C ARG A 36 -2.56 -7.58 -2.04
N GLU A 37 -3.69 -7.58 -1.34
CA GLU A 37 -4.32 -8.82 -0.82
C GLU A 37 -3.33 -9.69 -0.01
N GLY A 38 -2.45 -9.05 0.76
CA GLY A 38 -1.44 -9.72 1.60
C GLY A 38 -0.12 -10.04 0.90
N GLN A 39 -0.07 -10.05 -0.44
CA GLN A 39 1.15 -10.33 -1.20
C GLN A 39 2.02 -9.09 -1.33
N LEU A 40 3.34 -9.26 -1.18
CA LEU A 40 4.31 -8.18 -1.38
C LEU A 40 4.32 -7.77 -2.86
N LEU A 41 4.20 -6.46 -3.10
CA LEU A 41 4.29 -5.91 -4.44
C LEU A 41 5.75 -5.68 -4.83
N HIS A 42 6.04 -5.83 -6.12
CA HIS A 42 7.31 -5.37 -6.67
C HIS A 42 7.38 -3.85 -6.57
N ARG A 43 8.59 -3.33 -6.41
CA ARG A 43 8.84 -1.91 -6.18
C ARG A 43 8.22 -1.01 -7.24
N ASP A 44 8.32 -1.39 -8.51
CA ASP A 44 7.79 -0.58 -9.62
C ASP A 44 6.26 -0.48 -9.55
N ASP A 45 5.58 -1.53 -9.09
CA ASP A 45 4.13 -1.53 -8.94
C ASP A 45 3.67 -0.67 -7.77
N VAL A 46 4.46 -0.62 -6.69
CA VAL A 46 4.23 0.26 -5.54
C VAL A 46 4.31 1.73 -5.95
N GLU A 47 5.27 2.10 -6.80
CA GLU A 47 5.48 3.49 -7.25
C GLU A 47 4.46 3.94 -8.33
N THR A 48 3.70 3.01 -8.94
CA THR A 48 2.84 3.31 -10.10
C THR A 48 1.53 4.00 -9.73
N ASP A 49 0.89 3.61 -8.63
CA ASP A 49 -0.42 4.13 -8.22
C ASP A 49 -0.41 4.53 -6.74
N PRO A 50 0.29 5.62 -6.39
CA PRO A 50 0.26 6.13 -5.04
C PRO A 50 -1.11 6.76 -4.72
N ALA A 51 -1.64 6.43 -3.54
CA ALA A 51 -2.85 7.05 -3.03
C ALA A 51 -2.51 8.39 -2.38
N HIS A 52 -3.37 9.39 -2.59
CA HIS A 52 -3.17 10.74 -2.06
C HIS A 52 -4.34 11.10 -1.16
N GLY A 53 -4.05 11.72 -0.02
CA GLY A 53 -5.12 12.14 0.87
C GLY A 53 -4.61 12.61 2.21
N GLU A 54 -5.54 12.76 3.13
CA GLU A 54 -5.27 13.13 4.50
C GLU A 54 -5.12 11.87 5.36
N LEU A 55 -3.90 11.64 5.87
CA LEU A 55 -3.64 10.50 6.74
C LEU A 55 -4.08 10.84 8.16
N GLN A 56 -5.00 10.04 8.71
CA GLN A 56 -5.39 10.12 10.12
C GLN A 56 -5.08 8.80 10.82
N VAL A 57 -4.42 8.90 11.97
CA VAL A 57 -4.13 7.76 12.85
C VAL A 57 -4.68 8.06 14.23
N PHE A 58 -5.58 7.22 14.72
CA PHE A 58 -6.25 7.42 16.01
C PHE A 58 -6.41 6.10 16.76
N ARG A 59 -6.71 6.19 18.06
CA ARG A 59 -7.02 5.03 18.90
C ARG A 59 -8.50 4.68 18.82
N LYS A 60 -8.80 3.39 18.62
CA LYS A 60 -10.15 2.81 18.72
C LYS A 60 -10.11 1.70 19.78
N GLY A 61 -10.58 2.01 20.98
CA GLY A 61 -10.39 1.16 22.15
C GLY A 61 -8.89 0.95 22.43
N MET A 62 -8.46 -0.31 22.54
CA MET A 62 -7.05 -0.66 22.78
C MET A 62 -6.19 -0.71 21.51
N LYS A 63 -6.77 -0.51 20.33
CA LYS A 63 -6.09 -0.62 19.03
C LYS A 63 -5.86 0.75 18.41
N ARG A 64 -4.92 0.83 17.45
CA ARG A 64 -4.77 1.98 16.56
C ARG A 64 -5.34 1.65 15.19
N VAL A 65 -5.93 2.66 14.57
CA VAL A 65 -6.52 2.61 13.25
C VAL A 65 -5.90 3.73 12.42
N ALA A 66 -5.59 3.44 11.16
CA ALA A 66 -5.17 4.43 10.17
C ALA A 66 -6.16 4.47 9.02
N VAL A 67 -6.50 5.68 8.58
CA VAL A 67 -7.39 5.94 7.46
C VAL A 67 -6.74 6.98 6.56
N LEU A 68 -6.95 6.84 5.26
CA LEU A 68 -6.57 7.83 4.27
C LEU A 68 -7.85 8.41 3.67
N LEU A 69 -8.11 9.67 3.96
CA LEU A 69 -9.33 10.36 3.54
C LEU A 69 -9.06 11.23 2.31
N GLY A 70 -10.10 11.42 1.50
CA GLY A 70 -10.07 12.33 0.37
C GLY A 70 -9.97 13.78 0.82
N GLN A 71 -9.93 14.69 -0.15
CA GLN A 71 -9.94 16.13 0.12
C GLN A 71 -11.21 16.60 0.86
N ASP A 72 -12.31 15.86 0.69
CA ASP A 72 -13.59 16.08 1.38
C ASP A 72 -13.56 15.66 2.87
N ARG A 73 -12.53 14.92 3.31
CA ARG A 73 -12.39 14.35 4.67
C ARG A 73 -13.51 13.38 5.06
N GLU A 74 -14.27 12.90 4.09
CA GLU A 74 -15.39 11.98 4.31
C GLU A 74 -15.17 10.68 3.55
N THR A 75 -14.67 10.78 2.31
CA THR A 75 -14.47 9.63 1.44
C THR A 75 -13.16 8.92 1.78
N TYR A 76 -13.23 7.62 2.03
CA TYR A 76 -12.04 6.78 2.17
C TYR A 76 -11.37 6.58 0.80
N VAL A 77 -10.11 7.00 0.67
CA VAL A 77 -9.29 6.76 -0.54
C VAL A 77 -8.74 5.34 -0.53
N LEU A 78 -8.35 4.86 0.64
CA LEU A 78 -7.92 3.47 0.86
C LEU A 78 -8.80 2.79 1.90
N PRO A 79 -8.95 1.46 1.84
CA PRO A 79 -9.59 0.70 2.90
C PRO A 79 -8.89 0.93 4.25
N LEU A 80 -9.67 0.86 5.32
CA LEU A 80 -9.20 1.11 6.67
C LEU A 80 -8.12 0.10 7.08
N LEU A 81 -7.06 0.60 7.71
CA LEU A 81 -5.99 -0.20 8.28
C LEU A 81 -6.23 -0.34 9.80
N ASP A 82 -6.62 -1.53 10.27
CA ASP A 82 -6.82 -1.83 11.70
C ASP A 82 -5.54 -2.42 12.32
N LYS A 83 -5.47 -2.41 13.66
CA LYS A 83 -4.36 -2.93 14.47
C LYS A 83 -3.00 -2.34 14.04
N VAL A 84 -2.99 -1.04 13.76
CA VAL A 84 -1.83 -0.34 13.20
C VAL A 84 -0.66 -0.37 14.17
N LYS A 85 0.50 -0.72 13.64
CA LYS A 85 1.81 -0.61 14.29
C LYS A 85 2.69 0.29 13.45
N LEU A 86 3.41 1.20 14.11
CA LEU A 86 4.48 1.97 13.51
C LEU A 86 5.73 1.08 13.46
N LEU A 87 6.25 0.83 12.26
CA LEU A 87 7.47 0.03 12.06
C LEU A 87 8.72 0.90 11.97
N ALA A 88 8.63 2.05 11.29
CA ALA A 88 9.73 2.96 11.13
C ALA A 88 9.23 4.40 10.95
N ILE A 89 10.06 5.35 11.34
CA ILE A 89 9.86 6.78 11.10
C ILE A 89 11.19 7.37 10.64
N ASN A 90 11.14 8.22 9.63
CA ASN A 90 12.29 9.02 9.20
C ASN A 90 11.83 10.41 8.75
N GLU A 91 12.75 11.24 8.28
CA GLU A 91 12.47 12.62 7.85
C GLU A 91 11.48 12.72 6.69
N ARG A 92 11.38 11.69 5.84
CA ARG A 92 10.49 11.68 4.67
C ARG A 92 9.10 11.17 5.00
N GLY A 93 8.97 10.29 5.99
CA GLY A 93 7.72 9.60 6.22
C GLY A 93 7.73 8.53 7.29
N VAL A 94 6.63 7.80 7.34
CA VAL A 94 6.38 6.72 8.30
C VAL A 94 6.01 5.42 7.59
N LEU A 95 6.47 4.31 8.15
CA LEU A 95 6.10 2.97 7.71
C LEU A 95 5.11 2.37 8.71
N LEU A 96 3.88 2.16 8.26
CA LEU A 96 2.80 1.58 9.06
C LEU A 96 2.51 0.16 8.59
N THR A 97 2.17 -0.73 9.51
CA THR A 97 1.63 -2.05 9.18
C THR A 97 0.36 -2.34 9.97
N GLY A 98 -0.55 -3.10 9.38
CA GLY A 98 -1.80 -3.50 10.02
C GLY A 98 -2.57 -4.49 9.16
N ILE A 99 -3.88 -4.53 9.39
CA ILE A 99 -4.83 -5.36 8.64
C ILE A 99 -5.77 -4.44 7.86
N GLU A 100 -5.73 -4.55 6.54
CA GLU A 100 -6.61 -3.82 5.64
C GLU A 100 -7.96 -4.54 5.60
N ILE A 101 -9.04 -3.82 5.92
CA ILE A 101 -10.41 -4.36 5.97
C ILE A 101 -11.20 -3.80 4.80
N TYR A 102 -11.60 -4.69 3.88
CA TYR A 102 -12.44 -4.32 2.76
C TYR A 102 -13.92 -4.33 3.17
N PRO A 103 -14.69 -3.25 2.93
CA PRO A 103 -16.10 -3.23 3.23
C PRO A 103 -16.87 -4.19 2.29
N THR A 104 -17.72 -5.04 2.86
CA THR A 104 -18.66 -5.88 2.09
C THR A 104 -19.84 -5.03 1.64
N ARG A 105 -20.10 -4.97 0.33
CA ARG A 105 -21.35 -4.38 -0.18
C ARG A 105 -22.51 -5.32 0.13
N GLY A 106 -23.44 -4.89 0.99
CA GLY A 106 -24.75 -5.54 1.17
C GLY A 106 -24.81 -6.83 2.01
N ALA A 107 -23.69 -7.32 2.57
CA ALA A 107 -23.66 -8.53 3.38
C ALA A 107 -23.35 -8.24 4.86
N LYS A 108 -24.09 -8.88 5.77
CA LYS A 108 -23.87 -8.83 7.21
C LYS A 108 -22.60 -9.62 7.55
N GLY A 109 -21.48 -8.93 7.72
CA GLY A 109 -20.21 -9.57 8.06
C GLY A 109 -19.02 -8.63 7.91
N THR A 110 -17.88 -9.02 8.46
CA THR A 110 -16.59 -8.36 8.18
C THR A 110 -16.11 -8.87 6.83
N GLY A 111 -15.85 -7.98 5.88
CA GLY A 111 -15.31 -8.36 4.58
C GLY A 111 -13.89 -8.92 4.66
N PRO A 112 -13.28 -9.24 3.50
CA PRO A 112 -11.98 -9.87 3.48
C PRO A 112 -10.93 -8.96 4.13
N MET A 113 -10.03 -9.60 4.87
CA MET A 113 -9.01 -8.94 5.69
C MET A 113 -7.63 -9.42 5.25
N PHE A 114 -6.74 -8.49 4.94
CA PHE A 114 -5.41 -8.82 4.45
C PHE A 114 -4.32 -8.06 5.22
N PRO A 115 -3.17 -8.70 5.52
CA PRO A 115 -2.01 -7.98 6.03
C PRO A 115 -1.56 -6.91 5.04
N GLN A 116 -1.28 -5.72 5.56
CA GLN A 116 -0.89 -4.59 4.74
C GLN A 116 0.22 -3.76 5.39
N THR A 117 1.01 -3.11 4.55
CA THR A 117 2.06 -2.18 4.93
C THR A 117 1.94 -0.92 4.06
N TRP A 118 1.88 0.24 4.70
CA TRP A 118 1.79 1.55 4.06
C TRP A 118 3.08 2.31 4.31
N TRP A 119 3.71 2.77 3.23
CA TRP A 119 4.72 3.83 3.31
C TRP A 119 4.02 5.17 3.10
N CYS A 120 4.09 6.04 4.09
CA CYS A 120 3.39 7.32 4.12
C CYS A 120 4.41 8.46 4.07
N GLU A 121 4.46 9.19 2.96
CA GLU A 121 5.31 10.38 2.77
C GLU A 121 4.59 11.61 3.30
N LEU A 122 5.05 12.14 4.46
CA LEU A 122 4.33 13.14 5.29
C LEU A 122 4.56 14.61 4.87
N ASN A 123 5.48 14.85 3.94
CA ASN A 123 5.74 16.17 3.39
C ASN A 123 6.14 15.98 1.92
N PRO A 124 5.18 15.71 1.02
CA PRO A 124 5.49 15.69 -0.40
C PRO A 124 5.79 17.13 -0.82
N LYS A 125 7.03 17.61 -0.59
CA LYS A 125 7.54 18.84 -1.21
C LYS A 125 7.27 18.68 -2.69
N GLY A 126 6.38 19.52 -3.24
CA GLY A 126 5.74 19.35 -4.54
C GLY A 126 6.65 18.68 -5.55
N ARG A 127 6.60 17.35 -5.61
CA ARG A 127 6.97 16.64 -6.81
C ARG A 127 5.84 17.03 -7.73
N THR A 128 6.12 17.95 -8.64
CA THR A 128 5.27 18.23 -9.79
C THR A 128 4.97 16.91 -10.46
N SER A 129 3.88 16.25 -10.05
CA SER A 129 3.36 15.06 -10.68
C SER A 129 2.58 15.52 -11.90
N ILE A 130 3.30 16.13 -12.84
CA ILE A 130 2.92 15.97 -14.24
C ILE A 130 3.44 14.58 -14.57
N ALA A 131 2.65 13.56 -14.21
CA ALA A 131 2.84 12.23 -14.76
C ALA A 131 2.75 12.43 -16.28
N ASP A 132 3.88 12.34 -16.97
CA ASP A 132 3.88 12.42 -18.43
C ASP A 132 2.97 11.29 -18.94
N PRO A 133 1.84 11.59 -19.59
CA PRO A 133 0.94 10.57 -20.10
C PRO A 133 1.63 9.66 -21.12
N ALA A 134 2.80 10.03 -21.66
CA ALA A 134 3.65 9.15 -22.45
C ALA A 134 4.38 8.09 -21.61
N GLU A 135 4.86 8.42 -20.41
CA GLU A 135 5.46 7.43 -19.50
C GLU A 135 4.42 6.43 -18.99
N ALA A 136 3.21 6.90 -18.66
CA ALA A 136 2.11 6.03 -18.24
C ALA A 136 1.75 5.00 -19.33
N ARG A 137 1.58 5.46 -20.57
CA ARG A 137 1.32 4.59 -21.73
C ARG A 137 2.47 3.65 -22.06
N ARG A 138 3.71 4.09 -21.87
CA ARG A 138 4.89 3.24 -22.07
C ARG A 138 4.95 2.10 -21.07
N ARG A 139 4.67 2.37 -19.79
CA ARG A 139 4.67 1.36 -18.73
C ARG A 139 3.49 0.40 -18.83
N GLU A 140 2.33 0.86 -19.28
CA GLU A 140 1.17 0.00 -19.54
C GLU A 140 1.48 -1.06 -20.61
N ARG A 141 2.11 -0.65 -21.73
CA ARG A 141 2.60 -1.58 -22.76
C ARG A 141 3.62 -2.58 -22.22
N GLU A 142 4.47 -2.14 -21.29
CA GLU A 142 5.46 -3.03 -20.67
C GLU A 142 4.80 -4.07 -19.75
N ARG A 143 3.72 -3.70 -19.05
CA ARG A 143 2.89 -4.65 -18.27
C ARG A 143 2.20 -5.67 -19.16
N GLU A 144 1.53 -5.21 -20.22
CA GLU A 144 0.90 -6.11 -21.20
C GLU A 144 1.92 -7.08 -21.79
N ALA A 145 3.12 -6.60 -22.15
CA ALA A 145 4.19 -7.45 -22.66
C ALA A 145 4.63 -8.51 -21.63
N ARG A 146 4.70 -8.17 -20.34
CA ARG A 146 5.04 -9.12 -19.27
C ARG A 146 3.95 -10.16 -19.05
N GLU A 147 2.68 -9.75 -19.04
CA GLU A 147 1.54 -10.67 -18.93
C GLU A 147 1.49 -11.64 -20.12
N ILE A 148 1.73 -11.14 -21.34
CA ILE A 148 1.85 -11.96 -22.54
C ILE A 148 3.03 -12.93 -22.40
N ALA A 149 4.20 -12.47 -21.99
CA ALA A 149 5.36 -13.33 -21.79
C ALA A 149 5.11 -14.44 -20.75
N ASP A 150 4.46 -14.12 -19.63
CA ASP A 150 4.11 -15.10 -18.59
C ASP A 150 3.08 -16.11 -19.10
N SER A 151 2.12 -15.66 -19.92
CA SER A 151 1.14 -16.53 -20.57
C SER A 151 1.77 -17.49 -21.58
N LEU A 152 2.81 -17.07 -22.31
CA LEU A 152 3.53 -17.90 -23.28
C LEU A 152 4.42 -18.96 -22.62
N LEU A 153 4.93 -18.69 -21.42
CA LEU A 153 5.73 -19.64 -20.65
C LEU A 153 4.88 -20.72 -19.97
N ARG A 154 3.57 -20.51 -19.81
CA ARG A 154 2.64 -21.56 -19.40
C ARG A 154 2.41 -22.55 -20.55
N ARG A 155 3.25 -23.59 -20.60
CA ARG A 155 3.02 -24.76 -21.47
C ARG A 155 1.61 -25.32 -21.25
N PRO A 156 0.79 -25.53 -22.29
CA PRO A 156 -0.45 -26.25 -22.15
C PRO A 156 -0.14 -27.70 -21.71
N VAL A 157 -0.67 -28.09 -20.56
CA VAL A 157 -0.59 -29.47 -20.08
C VAL A 157 -1.37 -30.33 -21.08
N ARG A 158 -0.65 -31.15 -21.84
CA ARG A 158 -1.23 -32.11 -22.79
C ARG A 158 -2.23 -33.00 -22.04
N ARG A 159 -3.51 -32.86 -22.39
CA ARG A 159 -4.62 -33.68 -21.88
C ARG A 159 -4.27 -35.16 -22.13
N GLY A 160 -4.04 -35.91 -21.05
CA GLY A 160 -3.78 -37.35 -21.08
C GLY A 160 -4.94 -38.11 -21.72
N LYS A 161 -4.60 -39.21 -22.39
CA LYS A 161 -5.40 -40.01 -23.32
C LYS A 161 -6.73 -40.53 -22.77
N TYR A 162 -7.72 -40.60 -23.66
CA TYR A 162 -8.93 -41.39 -23.58
C TYR A 162 -8.58 -42.89 -23.47
N GLU A 163 -9.07 -43.57 -22.43
CA GLU A 163 -9.12 -45.03 -22.41
C GLU A 163 -10.52 -45.49 -22.89
N PRO A 164 -10.58 -46.46 -23.81
CA PRO A 164 -11.83 -46.97 -24.39
C PRO A 164 -12.63 -47.86 -23.43
#